data_AF-A0A3D5N7F1-F1
#
_entry.id   AF-A0A3D5N7F1-F1
#
_cell.length_a   1.000
_cell.length_b   1.000
_cell.length_c   1.000
_cell.angle_alpha   90.00
_cell.angle_beta   90.00
_cell.angle_gamma   90.00
#
_symmetry.space_group_name_H-M   'P 1'
#
loop_
_entity.id
_entity.type
_entity.pdbx_description
1 polymer ?
#
loop_
_entity_poly.entity_id
_entity_poly.type
_entity_poly.pdbx_seq_one_letter_code
_entity_poly.pdbx_strand_id
1 'polypeptide(L)'
;MLYFTKWKAALVLLVCALGVVYAAPNFLPKDVLPTESSLLPSKQVNLGLDLRGGSHMLLEVDTDSVVRERYDALADSIRSELRQAQIRNRPRDATLQGAEVTVLKAEDAEKARDLVRNIEPNTVMSGEGNNIIVSYNEVAMKELIDRALSQSVEVVRRRVDELGTTEPSIQRQGTNRIVVQVPGLDDPSRLRAILGRTAKMNFHLVNGQKTAADARSSGLPPGTMILPSADEGDKAAGIREYLIDRRIVVSGDNLVDSQPTFNEGRPVVSFRFDAA
;
A
#
# COMPACT_ATOMS: atom_id res chain seq x y z
N MET A 1 63.86 8.96 24.38
CA MET A 1 63.11 7.97 25.19
C MET A 1 61.77 8.58 25.54
N LEU A 2 60.67 8.03 25.04
CA LEU A 2 59.33 8.49 25.41
C LEU A 2 59.05 8.10 26.86
N TYR A 3 59.14 9.06 27.79
CA TYR A 3 58.76 8.86 29.20
C TYR A 3 57.24 8.96 29.31
N PHE A 4 56.56 7.80 29.31
CA PHE A 4 55.13 7.74 29.63
C PHE A 4 54.94 7.75 31.14
N THR A 5 54.10 8.66 31.63
CA THR A 5 53.69 8.71 33.04
C THR A 5 52.89 7.44 33.36
N LYS A 6 53.24 6.71 34.43
CA LYS A 6 52.67 5.38 34.77
C LYS A 6 51.13 5.36 34.81
N TRP A 7 50.49 6.44 35.29
CA TRP A 7 49.03 6.59 35.27
C TRP A 7 48.44 6.63 33.85
N LYS A 8 49.08 7.35 32.91
CA LYS A 8 48.64 7.40 31.52
C LYS A 8 48.76 6.03 30.86
N ALA A 9 49.84 5.29 31.15
CA ALA A 9 50.01 3.92 30.68
C ALA A 9 48.93 2.97 31.25
N ALA A 10 48.59 3.11 32.54
CA ALA A 10 47.51 2.35 33.16
C ALA A 10 46.14 2.65 32.52
N LEU A 11 45.84 3.92 32.23
CA LEU A 11 44.61 4.32 31.54
C LEU A 11 44.52 3.73 30.14
N VAL A 12 45.60 3.78 29.35
CA VAL A 12 45.64 3.20 28.01
C VAL A 12 45.40 1.68 28.07
N LEU A 13 46.05 0.97 29.00
CA LEU A 13 45.83 -0.46 29.20
C LEU A 13 44.39 -0.77 29.58
N LEU A 14 43.78 0.04 30.44
CA LEU A 14 42.38 -0.12 30.83
C LEU A 14 41.42 0.07 29.63
N VAL A 15 41.66 1.08 28.79
CA VAL A 15 40.86 1.30 27.57
C VAL A 15 41.04 0.14 26.57
N CYS A 16 42.27 -0.36 26.38
CA CYS A 16 42.51 -1.52 25.54
C CYS A 16 41.82 -2.78 26.09
N ALA A 17 41.88 -3.01 27.41
CA ALA A 17 41.23 -4.13 28.06
C ALA A 17 39.70 -4.06 27.90
N LEU A 18 39.11 -2.87 28.09
CA LEU A 18 37.68 -2.65 27.82
C LEU A 18 37.34 -2.92 26.35
N GLY A 19 38.17 -2.47 25.40
CA GLY A 19 37.99 -2.75 23.98
C GLY A 19 37.94 -4.26 23.66
N VAL A 20 38.84 -5.04 24.26
CA VAL A 20 38.85 -6.52 24.10
C VAL A 20 37.58 -7.13 24.70
N VAL A 21 37.16 -6.69 25.90
CA VAL A 21 35.93 -7.17 26.55
C VAL A 21 34.70 -6.88 25.71
N TYR A 22 34.61 -5.69 25.09
CA TYR A 22 33.49 -5.32 24.23
C TYR A 22 33.51 -6.02 22.86
N ALA A 23 34.68 -6.42 22.36
CA ALA A 23 34.81 -7.13 21.09
C ALA A 23 34.65 -8.66 21.22
N ALA A 24 34.90 -9.23 22.40
CA ALA A 24 34.86 -10.67 22.66
C ALA A 24 33.57 -11.40 22.21
N PRO A 25 32.35 -10.82 22.36
CA PRO A 25 31.11 -11.47 21.92
C PRO A 25 31.06 -11.82 20.43
N ASN A 26 31.81 -11.10 19.59
CA ASN A 26 31.84 -11.33 18.14
C ASN A 26 32.57 -12.62 17.73
N PHE A 27 33.41 -13.18 18.62
CA PHE A 27 34.18 -14.41 18.36
C PHE A 27 33.52 -15.67 18.94
N LEU A 28 32.45 -15.50 19.73
CA LEU A 28 31.72 -16.60 20.36
C LEU A 28 30.52 -17.00 19.48
N PRO A 29 30.20 -18.30 19.34
CA PRO A 29 28.96 -18.74 18.74
C PRO A 29 27.76 -18.23 19.55
N LYS A 30 26.63 -17.94 18.88
CA LYS A 30 25.42 -17.42 19.53
C LYS A 30 24.89 -18.32 20.64
N ASP A 31 25.13 -19.62 20.55
CA ASP A 31 24.68 -20.64 21.51
C ASP A 31 25.42 -20.60 22.85
N VAL A 32 26.56 -19.91 22.91
CA VAL A 32 27.43 -19.82 24.09
C VAL A 32 27.35 -18.44 24.75
N LEU A 33 26.61 -17.49 24.15
CA LEU A 33 26.47 -16.15 24.70
C LEU A 33 25.51 -16.16 25.90
N PRO A 34 25.92 -15.61 27.05
CA PRO A 34 25.03 -15.46 28.19
C PRO A 34 23.88 -14.52 27.81
N THR A 35 22.65 -15.04 27.87
CA THR A 35 21.42 -14.32 27.48
C THR A 35 21.14 -13.09 28.35
N GLU A 36 21.65 -13.10 29.60
CA GLU A 36 21.36 -12.10 30.63
C GLU A 36 22.62 -11.83 31.47
N SER A 37 23.55 -11.01 30.99
CA SER A 37 24.63 -10.46 31.81
C SER A 37 24.53 -8.95 31.89
N SER A 38 24.17 -8.41 33.06
CA SER A 38 23.96 -6.97 33.28
C SER A 38 25.24 -6.11 33.19
N LEU A 39 26.42 -6.75 33.21
CA LEU A 39 27.73 -6.09 33.27
C LEU A 39 28.59 -6.29 32.01
N LEU A 40 28.27 -7.27 31.16
CA LEU A 40 29.07 -7.61 29.96
C LEU A 40 28.19 -7.50 28.71
N PRO A 41 28.72 -6.94 27.60
CA PRO A 41 27.97 -6.85 26.36
C PRO A 41 27.70 -8.26 25.81
N SER A 42 26.43 -8.59 25.59
CA SER A 42 25.99 -9.86 25.00
C SER A 42 25.59 -9.73 23.53
N LYS A 43 25.60 -8.50 22.98
CA LYS A 43 25.21 -8.22 21.60
C LYS A 43 26.41 -8.32 20.66
N GLN A 44 26.26 -9.11 19.60
CA GLN A 44 27.19 -9.14 18.47
C GLN A 44 26.94 -7.95 17.53
N VAL A 45 27.96 -7.58 16.76
CA VAL A 45 27.81 -6.62 15.66
C VAL A 45 26.88 -7.21 14.60
N ASN A 46 25.93 -6.40 14.12
CA ASN A 46 25.07 -6.77 13.00
C ASN A 46 25.91 -6.85 11.73
N LEU A 47 26.02 -8.04 11.15
CA LEU A 47 26.70 -8.24 9.88
C LEU A 47 25.75 -7.85 8.74
N GLY A 48 26.23 -6.99 7.84
CA GLY A 48 25.49 -6.62 6.63
C GLY A 48 25.36 -7.78 5.63
N LEU A 49 24.61 -7.54 4.55
CA LEU A 49 24.31 -8.51 3.50
C LEU A 49 25.57 -9.21 2.95
N ASP A 50 26.63 -8.44 2.69
CA ASP A 50 27.86 -8.96 2.09
C ASP A 50 28.62 -9.95 2.99
N LEU A 51 28.44 -9.85 4.31
CA LEU A 51 29.14 -10.68 5.30
C LEU A 51 28.28 -11.83 5.82
N ARG A 52 26.95 -11.68 5.83
CA ARG A 52 26.01 -12.68 6.34
C ARG A 52 25.30 -13.48 5.25
N GLY A 53 25.37 -13.03 4.00
CA GLY A 53 24.45 -13.48 2.96
C GLY A 53 23.03 -12.95 3.19
N GLY A 54 22.18 -13.12 2.18
CA GLY A 54 20.77 -12.73 2.26
C GLY A 54 20.14 -12.50 0.89
N SER A 55 18.93 -11.93 0.91
CA SER A 55 18.13 -11.70 -0.29
C SER A 55 18.10 -10.22 -0.65
N HIS A 56 18.32 -9.92 -1.94
CA HIS A 56 18.19 -8.59 -2.53
C HIS A 56 17.10 -8.61 -3.61
N MET A 57 16.14 -7.70 -3.54
CA MET A 57 15.05 -7.60 -4.51
C MET A 57 14.79 -6.15 -4.90
N LEU A 58 14.58 -5.93 -6.21
CA LEU A 58 14.12 -4.66 -6.76
C LEU A 58 12.67 -4.82 -7.19
N LEU A 59 11.79 -4.02 -6.61
CA LEU A 59 10.36 -3.99 -6.89
C LEU A 59 10.01 -2.71 -7.64
N GLU A 60 9.07 -2.80 -8.57
CA GLU A 60 8.49 -1.65 -9.26
C GLU A 60 7.03 -1.48 -8.81
N VAL A 61 6.68 -0.25 -8.41
CA VAL A 61 5.32 0.08 -8.01
C VAL A 61 4.49 0.31 -9.26
N ASP A 62 3.33 -0.35 -9.33
CA ASP A 62 2.35 -0.17 -10.42
C ASP A 62 1.63 1.19 -10.27
N THR A 63 2.31 2.25 -10.72
CA THR A 63 1.78 3.61 -10.69
C THR A 63 0.57 3.78 -11.60
N ASP A 64 0.51 3.03 -12.70
CA ASP A 64 -0.56 3.14 -13.69
C ASP A 64 -1.90 2.70 -13.10
N SER A 65 -1.91 1.65 -12.28
CA SER A 65 -3.09 1.21 -11.56
C SER A 65 -3.56 2.23 -10.53
N VAL A 66 -2.64 2.86 -9.79
CA VAL A 66 -2.97 3.92 -8.82
C VAL A 66 -3.60 5.13 -9.52
N VAL A 67 -3.03 5.54 -10.65
CA VAL A 67 -3.53 6.66 -11.45
C VAL A 67 -4.92 6.36 -12.01
N ARG A 68 -5.12 5.15 -12.54
CA ARG A 68 -6.43 4.70 -13.04
C ARG A 68 -7.50 4.72 -11.95
N GLU A 69 -7.19 4.17 -10.77
CA GLU A 69 -8.12 4.15 -9.63
C GLU A 69 -8.47 5.55 -9.15
N ARG A 70 -7.50 6.47 -9.13
CA ARG A 70 -7.76 7.87 -8.78
C ARG A 70 -8.66 8.55 -9.82
N TYR A 71 -8.46 8.30 -11.11
CA TYR A 71 -9.34 8.84 -12.15
C TYR A 71 -10.72 8.21 -12.17
N ASP A 72 -10.87 6.93 -11.85
CA ASP A 72 -12.18 6.30 -11.67
C ASP A 72 -12.96 6.95 -10.53
N ALA A 73 -12.31 7.16 -9.38
CA ALA A 73 -12.90 7.85 -8.23
C ALA A 73 -13.28 9.31 -8.55
N LEU A 74 -12.45 10.01 -9.33
CA LEU A 74 -12.74 11.37 -9.81
C LEU A 74 -13.92 11.37 -10.76
N ALA A 75 -13.96 10.44 -11.73
CA ALA A 75 -15.06 10.31 -12.68
C ALA A 75 -16.40 10.03 -11.98
N ASP A 76 -16.39 9.18 -10.94
CA ASP A 76 -17.58 8.90 -10.15
C ASP A 76 -18.05 10.11 -9.33
N SER A 77 -17.13 10.87 -8.75
CA SER A 77 -17.43 12.13 -8.05
C SER A 77 -18.06 13.16 -8.99
N ILE A 78 -17.46 13.34 -10.18
CA ILE A 78 -18.01 14.23 -11.22
C ILE A 78 -19.41 13.80 -11.64
N ARG A 79 -19.63 12.50 -11.87
CA ARG A 79 -20.96 11.97 -12.25
C ARG A 79 -22.01 12.24 -11.18
N SER A 80 -21.64 12.10 -9.90
CA SER A 80 -22.54 12.38 -8.78
C SER A 80 -22.98 13.83 -8.78
N GLU A 81 -22.04 14.77 -8.93
CA GLU A 81 -22.33 16.21 -8.96
C GLU A 81 -23.15 16.62 -10.19
N LEU A 82 -22.79 16.12 -11.37
CA LEU A 82 -23.58 16.38 -12.58
C LEU A 82 -25.01 15.84 -12.46
N ARG A 83 -25.21 14.72 -11.77
CA ARG A 83 -26.55 14.18 -11.52
C ARG A 83 -27.35 15.07 -10.57
N GLN A 84 -26.73 15.59 -9.51
CA GLN A 84 -27.39 16.54 -8.60
C GLN A 84 -27.81 17.82 -9.34
N ALA A 85 -26.96 18.31 -10.25
CA ALA A 85 -27.26 19.44 -11.14
C ALA A 85 -28.21 19.12 -12.31
N GLN A 86 -28.74 17.88 -12.39
CA GLN A 86 -29.62 17.40 -13.47
C GLN A 86 -28.99 17.43 -14.88
N ILE A 87 -27.66 17.44 -14.96
CA ILE A 87 -26.91 17.41 -16.22
C ILE A 87 -26.73 15.96 -16.66
N ARG A 88 -27.33 15.62 -17.82
CA ARG A 88 -27.20 14.28 -18.39
C ARG A 88 -25.81 14.10 -19.01
N ASN A 89 -25.12 13.04 -18.61
CA ASN A 89 -23.82 12.63 -19.17
C ASN A 89 -23.86 11.18 -19.65
N ARG A 90 -22.92 10.84 -20.54
CA ARG A 90 -22.62 9.45 -20.92
C ARG A 90 -21.42 8.96 -20.09
N PRO A 91 -21.55 7.85 -19.37
CA PRO A 91 -20.41 7.28 -18.65
C PRO A 91 -19.34 6.77 -19.62
N ARG A 92 -18.08 7.00 -19.28
CA ARG A 92 -16.88 6.44 -19.94
C ARG A 92 -15.91 5.95 -18.87
N ASP A 93 -15.24 4.84 -19.12
CA ASP A 93 -14.22 4.36 -18.18
C ASP A 93 -13.05 5.35 -18.12
N ALA A 94 -12.44 5.48 -16.94
CA ALA A 94 -11.27 6.35 -16.81
C ALA A 94 -10.09 5.80 -17.61
N THR A 95 -9.29 6.70 -18.17
CA THR A 95 -8.08 6.36 -18.88
C THR A 95 -6.86 6.90 -18.13
N LEU A 96 -5.65 6.49 -18.51
CA LEU A 96 -4.42 7.06 -17.95
C LEU A 96 -4.25 8.56 -18.29
N GLN A 97 -5.01 9.06 -19.27
CA GLN A 97 -4.99 10.47 -19.68
C GLN A 97 -5.93 11.33 -18.82
N GLY A 98 -6.89 10.72 -18.11
CA GLY A 98 -7.82 11.44 -17.25
C GLY A 98 -9.20 10.77 -17.13
N ALA A 99 -10.01 11.38 -16.27
CA ALA A 99 -11.42 11.09 -16.14
C ALA A 99 -12.20 11.74 -17.30
N GLU A 100 -12.76 10.93 -18.20
CA GLU A 100 -13.51 11.41 -19.35
C GLU A 100 -15.01 11.40 -19.08
N VAL A 101 -15.66 12.53 -19.37
CA VAL A 101 -17.10 12.73 -19.22
C VAL A 101 -17.64 13.44 -20.46
N THR A 102 -18.59 12.80 -21.15
CA THR A 102 -19.27 13.41 -22.29
C THR A 102 -20.66 13.90 -21.88
N VAL A 103 -20.90 15.21 -21.98
CA VAL A 103 -22.20 15.84 -21.69
C VAL A 103 -23.14 15.65 -22.89
N LEU A 104 -24.41 15.32 -22.64
CA LEU A 104 -25.38 15.07 -23.73
C LEU A 104 -25.89 16.36 -24.38
N LYS A 105 -26.06 17.45 -23.61
CA LYS A 105 -26.54 18.74 -24.10
C LYS A 105 -25.40 19.75 -24.16
N ALA A 106 -25.23 20.42 -25.29
CA ALA A 106 -24.17 21.43 -25.46
C ALA A 106 -24.36 22.65 -24.54
N GLU A 107 -25.61 23.03 -24.26
CA GLU A 107 -25.97 24.15 -23.37
C GLU A 107 -25.50 23.94 -21.92
N ASP A 108 -25.39 22.68 -21.49
CA ASP A 108 -24.97 22.32 -20.13
C ASP A 108 -23.45 22.15 -20.02
N ALA A 109 -22.71 22.23 -21.14
CA ALA A 109 -21.28 21.95 -21.17
C ALA A 109 -20.45 22.98 -20.39
N GLU A 110 -20.79 24.27 -20.44
CA GLU A 110 -20.10 25.29 -19.63
C GLU A 110 -20.41 25.12 -18.14
N LYS A 111 -21.68 24.93 -17.77
CA LYS A 111 -22.08 24.67 -16.39
C LYS A 111 -21.39 23.43 -15.81
N ALA A 112 -21.27 22.38 -16.62
CA ALA A 112 -20.55 21.17 -16.23
C ALA A 112 -19.06 21.45 -15.98
N ARG A 113 -18.42 22.30 -16.80
CA ARG A 113 -17.01 22.69 -16.60
C ARG A 113 -16.81 23.46 -15.30
N ASP A 114 -17.71 24.39 -14.98
CA ASP A 114 -17.65 25.18 -13.74
C ASP A 114 -17.83 24.29 -12.51
N LEU A 115 -18.77 23.35 -12.55
CA LEU A 115 -18.98 22.37 -11.48
C LEU A 115 -17.73 21.50 -11.27
N VAL A 116 -17.17 20.95 -12.34
CA VAL A 116 -15.98 20.09 -12.28
C VAL A 116 -14.78 20.84 -11.69
N ARG A 117 -14.58 22.11 -12.07
CA ARG A 117 -13.49 22.95 -11.54
C ARG A 117 -13.59 23.15 -10.02
N ASN A 118 -14.80 23.19 -9.48
CA ASN A 118 -15.04 23.32 -8.04
C ASN A 118 -14.82 22.02 -7.26
N ILE A 119 -14.87 20.85 -7.92
CA ILE A 119 -14.69 19.55 -7.26
C ILE A 119 -13.24 19.34 -6.86
N GLU A 120 -12.30 19.53 -7.79
CA GLU A 120 -10.88 19.26 -7.56
C GLU A 120 -10.01 20.38 -8.15
N PRO A 121 -9.50 21.33 -7.34
CA PRO A 121 -8.78 22.51 -7.83
C PRO A 121 -7.42 22.18 -8.47
N ASN A 122 -6.87 21.00 -8.20
CA ASN A 122 -5.56 20.57 -8.71
C ASN A 122 -5.64 19.83 -10.07
N THR A 123 -6.66 20.13 -10.87
CA THR A 123 -6.90 19.46 -12.15
C THR A 123 -6.77 20.42 -13.33
N VAL A 124 -6.34 19.86 -14.45
CA VAL A 124 -6.34 20.48 -15.77
C VAL A 124 -7.49 19.87 -16.56
N MET A 125 -8.28 20.73 -17.18
CA MET A 125 -9.38 20.29 -18.04
C MET A 125 -8.94 20.43 -19.49
N SER A 126 -9.07 19.34 -20.24
CA SER A 126 -8.90 19.32 -21.70
C SER A 126 -10.18 18.80 -22.35
N GLY A 127 -10.40 19.11 -23.63
CA GLY A 127 -11.56 18.62 -24.37
C GLY A 127 -12.39 19.71 -25.05
N GLU A 128 -12.81 19.42 -26.27
CA GLU A 128 -13.60 20.31 -27.11
C GLU A 128 -15.10 19.99 -27.04
N GLY A 129 -15.93 21.03 -27.11
CA GLY A 129 -17.39 20.91 -27.18
C GLY A 129 -18.00 20.24 -25.95
N ASN A 130 -18.56 19.05 -26.14
CA ASN A 130 -19.28 18.30 -25.11
C ASN A 130 -18.41 17.27 -24.38
N ASN A 131 -17.17 17.05 -24.82
CA ASN A 131 -16.26 16.13 -24.16
C ASN A 131 -15.36 16.86 -23.17
N ILE A 132 -15.34 16.38 -21.93
CA ILE A 132 -14.57 16.96 -20.85
C ILE A 132 -13.63 15.86 -20.33
N ILE A 133 -12.33 16.08 -20.46
CA ILE A 133 -11.28 15.23 -19.91
C ILE A 133 -10.66 15.99 -18.75
N VAL A 134 -10.70 15.38 -17.56
CA VAL A 134 -10.14 15.96 -16.34
C VAL A 134 -8.90 15.16 -15.95
N SER A 135 -7.74 15.80 -15.99
CA SER A 135 -6.46 15.21 -15.61
C SER A 135 -5.88 15.96 -14.41
N TYR A 136 -5.06 15.32 -13.59
CA TYR A 136 -4.32 16.05 -12.55
C TYR A 136 -3.22 16.90 -13.19
N ASN A 137 -2.88 18.03 -12.57
CA ASN A 137 -1.69 18.78 -12.96
C ASN A 137 -0.41 18.01 -12.58
N GLU A 138 0.75 18.43 -13.14
CA GLU A 138 2.02 17.71 -12.93
C GLU A 138 2.41 17.61 -11.44
N VAL A 139 2.13 18.65 -10.64
CA VAL A 139 2.44 18.68 -9.21
C VAL A 139 1.60 17.64 -8.47
N ALA A 140 0.29 17.61 -8.68
CA ALA A 140 -0.62 16.67 -8.05
C ALA A 140 -0.35 15.23 -8.50
N MET A 141 0.02 15.03 -9.77
CA MET A 141 0.45 13.72 -10.28
C MET A 141 1.71 13.23 -9.57
N LYS A 142 2.70 14.10 -9.40
CA LYS A 142 3.93 13.75 -8.67
C LYS A 142 3.64 13.42 -7.21
N GLU A 143 2.84 14.23 -6.53
CA GLU A 143 2.42 13.98 -5.14
C GLU A 143 1.62 12.69 -4.99
N LEU A 144 0.79 12.33 -5.98
CA LEU A 144 0.06 11.07 -6.00
C LEU A 144 1.03 9.88 -6.07
N ILE A 145 2.00 9.93 -7.00
CA ILE A 145 3.02 8.87 -7.17
C ILE A 145 3.91 8.77 -5.92
N ASP A 146 4.36 9.90 -5.37
CA ASP A 146 5.22 9.93 -4.19
C ASP A 146 4.48 9.37 -2.95
N ARG A 147 3.18 9.66 -2.80
CA ARG A 147 2.35 9.05 -1.75
C ARG A 147 2.20 7.55 -1.93
N ALA A 148 1.85 7.10 -3.14
CA ALA A 148 1.68 5.68 -3.45
C ALA A 148 2.97 4.88 -3.21
N LEU A 149 4.12 5.47 -3.52
CA LEU A 149 5.41 4.85 -3.29
C LEU A 149 5.77 4.79 -1.80
N SER A 150 5.52 5.87 -1.06
CA SER A 150 5.75 5.91 0.40
C SER A 150 4.89 4.87 1.12
N GLN A 151 3.63 4.75 0.71
CA GLN A 151 2.71 3.74 1.21
C GLN A 151 3.18 2.32 0.83
N SER A 152 3.65 2.11 -0.40
CA SER A 152 4.19 0.82 -0.84
C SER A 152 5.41 0.41 -0.03
N VAL A 153 6.30 1.35 0.32
CA VAL A 153 7.44 1.10 1.22
C VAL A 153 6.96 0.62 2.59
N GLU A 154 5.92 1.24 3.15
CA GLU A 154 5.34 0.83 4.44
C GLU A 154 4.69 -0.55 4.38
N VAL A 155 3.98 -0.87 3.29
CA VAL A 155 3.41 -2.21 3.08
C VAL A 155 4.51 -3.26 2.98
N VAL A 156 5.58 -2.98 2.24
CA VAL A 156 6.74 -3.88 2.14
C VAL A 156 7.39 -4.06 3.51
N ARG A 157 7.55 -2.99 4.30
CA ARG A 157 8.10 -3.05 5.67
C ARG A 157 7.31 -4.00 6.55
N ARG A 158 5.99 -3.76 6.69
CA ARG A 158 5.11 -4.61 7.51
C ARG A 158 5.20 -6.09 7.10
N ARG A 159 5.22 -6.39 5.81
CA ARG A 159 5.32 -7.76 5.29
C ARG A 159 6.68 -8.42 5.54
N VAL A 160 7.76 -7.67 5.50
CA VAL A 160 9.09 -8.20 5.81
C VAL A 160 9.26 -8.40 7.31
N ASP A 161 8.66 -7.55 8.14
CA ASP A 161 8.68 -7.70 9.60
C ASP A 161 8.00 -9.00 10.06
N GLU A 162 6.99 -9.50 9.33
CA GLU A 162 6.36 -10.81 9.56
C GLU A 162 7.35 -12.00 9.46
N LEU A 163 8.49 -11.83 8.79
CA LEU A 163 9.54 -12.86 8.73
C LEU A 163 10.34 -12.99 10.04
N GLY A 164 10.19 -12.05 10.98
CA GLY A 164 10.96 -12.02 12.22
C GLY A 164 12.45 -11.72 11.99
N THR A 165 12.82 -11.15 10.84
CA THR A 165 14.21 -10.82 10.51
C THR A 165 14.66 -9.58 11.26
N THR A 166 15.88 -9.59 11.77
CA THR A 166 16.47 -8.41 12.41
C THR A 166 17.03 -7.49 11.33
N GLU A 167 16.34 -6.36 11.10
CA GLU A 167 16.80 -5.18 10.34
C GLU A 167 16.83 -5.31 8.80
N PRO A 168 15.65 -5.42 8.14
CA PRO A 168 15.59 -5.26 6.69
C PRO A 168 15.88 -3.82 6.26
N SER A 169 16.62 -3.65 5.16
CA SER A 169 16.84 -2.35 4.52
C SER A 169 15.86 -2.20 3.35
N ILE A 170 14.92 -1.26 3.49
CA ILE A 170 13.88 -0.99 2.51
C ILE A 170 13.98 0.47 2.12
N GLN A 171 14.34 0.73 0.87
CA GLN A 171 14.63 2.08 0.40
C GLN A 171 14.02 2.33 -0.96
N ARG A 172 13.62 3.58 -1.20
CA ARG A 172 13.23 4.04 -2.53
C ARG A 172 14.45 4.07 -3.45
N GLN A 173 14.29 3.56 -4.67
CA GLN A 173 15.27 3.69 -5.74
C GLN A 173 14.63 4.38 -6.95
N GLY A 174 15.10 5.58 -7.29
CA GLY A 174 14.54 6.36 -8.40
C GLY A 174 13.09 6.78 -8.18
N THR A 175 12.31 6.88 -9.25
CA THR A 175 10.97 7.48 -9.21
C THR A 175 9.88 6.51 -8.76
N ASN A 176 9.97 5.23 -9.12
CA ASN A 176 8.90 4.24 -8.93
C ASN A 176 9.37 2.86 -8.42
N ARG A 177 10.63 2.73 -7.95
CA ARG A 177 11.16 1.44 -7.49
C ARG A 177 11.50 1.42 -6.01
N ILE A 178 11.49 0.22 -5.44
CA ILE A 178 11.82 -0.06 -4.04
C ILE A 178 12.87 -1.16 -4.01
N VAL A 179 13.99 -0.89 -3.35
CA VAL A 179 15.02 -1.88 -3.04
C VAL A 179 14.72 -2.48 -1.68
N VAL A 180 14.71 -3.80 -1.62
CA VAL A 180 14.51 -4.58 -0.40
C VAL A 180 15.71 -5.49 -0.20
N GLN A 181 16.34 -5.38 0.96
CA GLN A 181 17.48 -6.20 1.37
C GLN A 181 17.16 -6.82 2.73
N VAL A 182 17.19 -8.15 2.78
CA VAL A 182 16.90 -8.91 3.99
C VAL A 182 18.12 -9.77 4.33
N PRO A 183 18.96 -9.34 5.30
CA PRO A 183 20.11 -10.12 5.75
C PRO A 183 19.68 -11.45 6.39
N GLY A 184 20.43 -12.52 6.13
CA GLY A 184 20.16 -13.85 6.70
C GLY A 184 18.90 -14.56 6.15
N LEU A 185 18.29 -14.01 5.08
CA LEU A 185 17.27 -14.71 4.31
C LEU A 185 17.91 -15.33 3.06
N ASP A 186 18.23 -16.61 3.14
CA ASP A 186 18.98 -17.31 2.08
C ASP A 186 18.14 -17.61 0.83
N ASP A 187 16.82 -17.80 0.97
CA ASP A 187 15.91 -18.11 -0.15
C ASP A 187 15.09 -16.87 -0.59
N PRO A 188 15.41 -16.25 -1.73
CA PRO A 188 14.66 -15.13 -2.28
C PRO A 188 13.25 -15.52 -2.75
N SER A 189 12.97 -16.81 -2.96
CA SER A 189 11.64 -17.29 -3.36
C SER A 189 10.61 -17.05 -2.26
N ARG A 190 11.02 -17.21 -0.99
CA ARG A 190 10.17 -16.91 0.17
C ARG A 190 9.86 -15.42 0.26
N LEU A 191 10.85 -14.56 0.02
CA LEU A 191 10.64 -13.11 -0.05
C LEU A 191 9.67 -12.75 -1.17
N ARG A 192 9.83 -13.35 -2.34
CA ARG A 192 8.92 -13.17 -3.48
C ARG A 192 7.50 -13.64 -3.17
N ALA A 193 7.33 -14.76 -2.46
CA ALA A 193 6.01 -15.28 -2.13
C ALA A 193 5.23 -14.34 -1.20
N ILE A 194 5.92 -13.68 -0.27
CA ILE A 194 5.33 -12.74 0.68
C ILE A 194 5.04 -11.39 0.00
N LEU A 195 5.98 -10.87 -0.78
CA LEU A 195 5.84 -9.57 -1.45
C LEU A 195 4.99 -9.63 -2.72
N GLY A 196 4.96 -10.77 -3.41
CA GLY A 196 4.25 -10.96 -4.68
C GLY A 196 2.75 -11.19 -4.56
N ARG A 197 2.21 -11.38 -3.35
CA ARG A 197 0.76 -11.50 -3.13
C ARG A 197 0.13 -10.11 -3.01
N THR A 198 -0.46 -9.58 -4.07
CA THR A 198 -1.24 -8.34 -3.99
C THR A 198 -2.50 -8.60 -3.16
N ALA A 199 -2.52 -8.11 -1.92
CA ALA A 199 -3.68 -8.23 -1.03
C ALA A 199 -4.46 -6.92 -1.09
N LYS A 200 -5.21 -6.70 -2.17
CA LYS A 200 -6.10 -5.55 -2.29
C LYS A 200 -7.42 -5.88 -1.60
N MET A 201 -7.81 -5.05 -0.62
CA MET A 201 -9.05 -5.22 0.12
C MET A 201 -9.84 -3.91 0.03
N ASN A 202 -11.05 -3.96 -0.52
CA ASN A 202 -11.94 -2.82 -0.63
C ASN A 202 -13.29 -3.17 -0.04
N PHE A 203 -13.89 -2.23 0.68
CA PHE A 203 -15.23 -2.36 1.22
C PHE A 203 -16.19 -1.57 0.33
N HIS A 204 -17.17 -2.28 -0.21
CA HIS A 204 -18.21 -1.74 -1.08
C HIS A 204 -19.57 -1.95 -0.42
N LEU A 205 -20.52 -1.05 -0.68
CA LEU A 205 -21.90 -1.24 -0.25
C LEU A 205 -22.59 -2.27 -1.14
N VAL A 206 -23.32 -3.19 -0.52
CA VAL A 206 -24.20 -4.10 -1.23
C VAL A 206 -25.45 -3.34 -1.65
N ASN A 207 -25.78 -3.42 -2.93
CA ASN A 207 -26.95 -2.76 -3.48
C ASN A 207 -28.18 -3.64 -3.33
N GLY A 208 -29.10 -3.24 -2.45
CA GLY A 208 -30.34 -3.98 -2.17
C GLY A 208 -31.49 -3.72 -3.15
N GLN A 209 -31.33 -2.89 -4.18
CA GLN A 209 -32.46 -2.52 -5.05
C GLN A 209 -32.84 -3.59 -6.07
N LYS A 210 -31.88 -4.42 -6.49
CA LYS A 210 -32.08 -5.53 -7.44
C LYS A 210 -31.18 -6.70 -7.09
N THR A 211 -31.60 -7.91 -7.44
CA THR A 211 -30.72 -9.07 -7.39
C THR A 211 -29.67 -9.00 -8.51
N ALA A 212 -28.53 -9.69 -8.35
CA ALA A 212 -27.51 -9.77 -9.39
C ALA A 212 -28.05 -10.38 -10.70
N ALA A 213 -28.95 -11.36 -10.60
CA ALA A 213 -29.60 -11.99 -11.74
C ALA A 213 -30.50 -11.00 -12.51
N ASP A 214 -31.31 -10.22 -11.81
CA ASP A 214 -32.19 -9.20 -12.42
C ASP A 214 -31.38 -8.06 -13.04
N ALA A 215 -30.25 -7.69 -12.43
CA ALA A 215 -29.36 -6.65 -12.97
C ALA A 215 -28.67 -7.11 -14.27
N ARG A 216 -28.33 -8.40 -14.42
CA ARG A 216 -27.82 -8.93 -15.70
C ARG A 216 -28.85 -8.88 -16.82
N SER A 217 -30.10 -9.20 -16.53
CA SER A 217 -31.15 -9.27 -17.55
C SER A 217 -31.71 -7.89 -17.93
N SER A 218 -31.89 -6.99 -16.95
CA SER A 218 -32.48 -5.65 -17.15
C SER A 218 -31.46 -4.53 -17.36
N GLY A 219 -30.16 -4.85 -17.28
CA GLY A 219 -29.06 -3.89 -17.32
C GLY A 219 -28.64 -3.40 -15.93
N LEU A 220 -27.33 -3.23 -15.74
CA LEU A 220 -26.76 -2.80 -14.47
C LEU A 220 -27.12 -1.33 -14.19
N PRO A 221 -27.63 -1.01 -12.98
CA PRO A 221 -27.76 0.37 -12.55
C PRO A 221 -26.43 1.13 -12.67
N PRO A 222 -26.43 2.42 -13.04
CA PRO A 222 -25.20 3.19 -13.17
C PRO A 222 -24.38 3.21 -11.88
N GLY A 223 -23.08 2.93 -11.98
CA GLY A 223 -22.18 2.91 -10.82
C GLY A 223 -22.25 1.63 -9.99
N THR A 224 -22.84 0.56 -10.51
CA THR A 224 -22.84 -0.77 -9.87
C THR A 224 -21.94 -1.76 -10.62
N MET A 225 -21.58 -2.84 -9.94
CA MET A 225 -20.94 -4.01 -10.52
C MET A 225 -21.41 -5.28 -9.82
N ILE A 226 -21.24 -6.42 -10.47
CA ILE A 226 -21.59 -7.73 -9.90
C ILE A 226 -20.30 -8.44 -9.54
N LEU A 227 -20.18 -8.90 -8.30
CA LEU A 227 -19.08 -9.73 -7.85
C LEU A 227 -19.56 -11.11 -7.34
N PRO A 228 -18.83 -12.18 -7.67
CA PRO A 228 -19.07 -13.49 -7.06
C PRO A 228 -18.62 -13.48 -5.59
N SER A 229 -19.34 -14.22 -4.75
CA SER A 229 -18.92 -14.52 -3.39
C SER A 229 -17.74 -15.50 -3.40
N ALA A 230 -16.80 -15.32 -2.47
CA ALA A 230 -15.71 -16.25 -2.24
C ALA A 230 -16.15 -17.50 -1.46
N ASP A 231 -17.25 -17.41 -0.70
CA ASP A 231 -17.84 -18.59 -0.09
C ASP A 231 -18.43 -19.45 -1.21
N GLU A 232 -17.99 -20.72 -1.31
CA GLU A 232 -18.71 -21.74 -2.04
C GLU A 232 -20.13 -21.77 -1.45
N GLY A 233 -21.06 -21.07 -2.12
CA GLY A 233 -22.47 -21.21 -1.85
C GLY A 233 -22.80 -22.70 -1.80
N ASP A 234 -23.71 -23.07 -0.90
CA ASP A 234 -24.26 -24.41 -0.76
C ASP A 234 -24.30 -25.09 -2.13
N LYS A 235 -23.54 -26.19 -2.33
CA LYS A 235 -23.12 -26.70 -3.66
C LYS A 235 -24.26 -26.99 -4.64
N ALA A 236 -25.51 -26.93 -4.18
CA ALA A 236 -26.74 -27.02 -4.96
C ALA A 236 -27.23 -25.70 -5.60
N ALA A 237 -26.80 -24.53 -5.11
CA ALA A 237 -27.33 -23.21 -5.52
C ALA A 237 -26.37 -22.37 -6.39
N GLY A 238 -25.16 -22.86 -6.67
CA GLY A 238 -24.15 -22.15 -7.45
C GLY A 238 -23.44 -21.02 -6.69
N ILE A 239 -22.48 -20.37 -7.35
CA ILE A 239 -21.73 -19.23 -6.78
C ILE A 239 -22.71 -18.08 -6.55
N ARG A 240 -22.87 -17.67 -5.29
CA ARG A 240 -23.76 -16.55 -4.94
C ARG A 240 -23.14 -15.25 -5.44
N GLU A 241 -23.88 -14.46 -6.21
CA GLU A 241 -23.41 -13.19 -6.76
C GLU A 241 -24.07 -12.02 -6.02
N TYR A 242 -23.31 -10.95 -5.78
CA TYR A 242 -23.80 -9.74 -5.16
C TYR A 242 -23.72 -8.58 -6.16
N LEU A 243 -24.82 -7.82 -6.26
CA LEU A 243 -24.80 -6.50 -6.86
C LEU A 243 -24.25 -5.52 -5.82
N ILE A 244 -23.17 -4.82 -6.15
CA ILE A 244 -22.51 -3.88 -5.25
C ILE A 244 -22.30 -2.54 -5.95
N ASP A 245 -22.18 -1.48 -5.16
CA ASP A 245 -21.80 -0.18 -5.65
C ASP A 245 -20.30 -0.17 -5.98
N ARG A 246 -19.94 0.41 -7.14
CA ARG A 246 -18.55 0.48 -7.61
C ARG A 246 -17.69 1.41 -6.74
N ARG A 247 -18.32 2.41 -6.11
CA ARG A 247 -17.66 3.32 -5.18
C ARG A 247 -17.11 2.55 -3.97
N ILE A 248 -15.82 2.71 -3.73
CA ILE A 248 -15.16 2.19 -2.53
C ILE A 248 -15.56 3.08 -1.35
N VAL A 249 -16.11 2.47 -0.29
CA VAL A 249 -16.46 3.18 0.95
C VAL A 249 -15.28 3.22 1.90
N VAL A 250 -14.56 2.10 2.03
CA VAL A 250 -13.32 2.01 2.80
C VAL A 250 -12.30 1.26 1.97
N SER A 251 -11.10 1.83 1.79
CA SER A 251 -9.96 1.13 1.19
C SER A 251 -9.16 0.43 2.28
N GLY A 252 -8.57 -0.72 1.95
CA GLY A 252 -7.58 -1.40 2.78
C GLY A 252 -6.31 -0.58 2.99
N ASP A 253 -6.10 0.49 2.22
CA ASP A 253 -5.00 1.44 2.44
C ASP A 253 -5.12 2.17 3.78
N ASN A 254 -6.35 2.37 4.26
CA ASN A 254 -6.65 2.98 5.56
C ASN A 254 -6.56 1.97 6.71
N LEU A 255 -6.16 0.72 6.43
CA LEU A 255 -6.04 -0.33 7.43
C LEU A 255 -4.74 -0.17 8.22
N VAL A 256 -4.89 0.14 9.51
CA VAL A 256 -3.79 0.30 10.45
C VAL A 256 -3.35 -1.06 11.00
N ASP A 257 -4.30 -1.94 11.32
CA ASP A 257 -4.01 -3.23 11.94
C ASP A 257 -5.02 -4.31 11.51
N SER A 258 -4.56 -5.56 11.43
CA SER A 258 -5.39 -6.74 11.20
C SER A 258 -4.88 -7.92 12.00
N GLN A 259 -5.72 -8.49 12.87
CA GLN A 259 -5.32 -9.59 13.75
C GLN A 259 -6.35 -10.72 13.74
N PRO A 260 -5.89 -11.99 13.75
CA PRO A 260 -6.77 -13.11 14.02
C PRO A 260 -7.21 -13.07 15.49
N THR A 261 -8.51 -13.23 15.72
CA THR A 261 -9.11 -13.25 17.05
C THR A 261 -10.27 -14.25 17.05
N PHE A 262 -10.96 -14.36 18.18
CA PHE A 262 -12.16 -15.17 18.31
C PHE A 262 -13.34 -14.30 18.72
N ASN A 263 -14.45 -14.45 18.01
CA ASN A 263 -15.73 -13.88 18.42
C ASN A 263 -16.74 -15.02 18.54
N GLU A 264 -17.37 -15.15 19.71
CA GLU A 264 -18.31 -16.25 20.03
C GLU A 264 -17.76 -17.66 19.71
N GLY A 265 -16.46 -17.88 19.96
CA GLY A 265 -15.78 -19.15 19.71
C GLY A 265 -15.48 -19.44 18.24
N ARG A 266 -15.79 -18.53 17.32
CA ARG A 266 -15.43 -18.64 15.90
C ARG A 266 -14.20 -17.81 15.59
N PRO A 267 -13.25 -18.33 14.78
CA PRO A 267 -12.12 -17.54 14.32
C PRO A 267 -12.63 -16.40 13.44
N VAL A 268 -12.23 -15.17 13.76
CA VAL A 268 -12.55 -13.98 12.98
C VAL A 268 -11.29 -13.13 12.78
N VAL A 269 -11.30 -12.26 11.78
CA VAL A 269 -10.24 -11.27 11.58
C VAL A 269 -10.78 -9.93 12.05
N SER A 270 -10.11 -9.32 13.03
CA SER A 270 -10.41 -7.96 13.49
C SER A 270 -9.59 -6.97 12.67
N PHE A 271 -10.23 -5.89 12.24
CA PHE A 271 -9.62 -4.82 11.48
C PHE A 271 -9.68 -3.51 12.28
N ARG A 272 -8.61 -2.73 12.24
CA ARG A 272 -8.57 -1.37 12.76
C ARG A 272 -8.19 -0.41 11.63
N PHE A 273 -9.03 0.59 11.41
CA PHE A 273 -8.80 1.64 10.43
C PHE A 273 -8.26 2.90 11.12
N ASP A 274 -7.67 3.79 10.33
CA ASP A 274 -7.30 5.11 10.81
C ASP A 274 -8.55 5.93 11.15
N ALA A 275 -8.38 6.86 12.10
CA ALA A 275 -9.34 7.94 12.31
C ALA A 275 -8.87 9.06 11.39
N ALA A 276 -9.41 9.10 10.17
CA ALA A 276 -9.14 10.17 9.21
C ALA A 276 -9.26 11.57 9.85
#